data_AF-A0A929VTF4-F1
#
_entry.id   AF-A0A929VTF4-F1
#
_cell.length_a   1.000
_cell.length_b   1.000
_cell.length_c   1.000
_cell.angle_alpha   90.00
_cell.angle_beta   90.00
_cell.angle_gamma   90.00
#
_symmetry.space_group_name_H-M   'P 1'
#
loop_
_entity.id
_entity.type
_entity.pdbx_description
1 polymer ?
#
loop_
_entity_poly.entity_id
_entity_poly.type
_entity_poly.pdbx_seq_one_letter_code
_entity_poly.pdbx_strand_id
1 'polypeptide(L)'
;MKKIVLVVLPLFVIACLMAGCKDKARGVAGNGIDSIAAGSQVTDSTLYGVCGESTGMHTLELITDAGDSMQFVLNEDENGDVNVVGGLLAGDRLAVVEGPGTDGERVAEKVINLTTLLGKWTSLDKNFEIQEDGTVKSTVQAEQNPWTNWRIVNGRLVLNRDTFDIDNLGSDSLYLENKNGIFVYKRAK
;
A
#
# COMPACT_ATOMS: atom_id res chain seq x y z
N MET A 1 -44.36 55.23 54.97
CA MET A 1 -45.73 54.73 54.69
C MET A 1 -45.66 53.79 53.49
N LYS A 2 -46.25 52.58 53.59
CA LYS A 2 -46.99 51.80 52.54
C LYS A 2 -46.25 51.56 51.18
N LYS A 3 -46.18 50.41 50.52
CA LYS A 3 -46.79 49.05 50.49
C LYS A 3 -45.88 48.23 49.51
N ILE A 4 -45.53 46.97 49.77
CA ILE A 4 -46.12 45.71 49.25
C ILE A 4 -46.31 45.62 47.71
N VAL A 5 -45.91 44.45 47.16
CA VAL A 5 -46.46 43.66 46.01
C VAL A 5 -45.44 43.54 44.85
N LEU A 6 -44.71 42.43 44.66
CA LEU A 6 -45.03 41.04 44.22
C LEU A 6 -44.90 40.83 42.69
N VAL A 7 -44.16 39.76 42.32
CA VAL A 7 -44.41 38.80 41.20
C VAL A 7 -43.92 39.28 39.80
N VAL A 8 -43.11 38.57 39.00
CA VAL A 8 -42.97 37.13 38.67
C VAL A 8 -41.50 36.81 38.29
N LEU A 9 -41.05 35.60 38.61
CA LEU A 9 -39.74 34.96 38.38
C LEU A 9 -39.77 34.11 37.06
N PRO A 10 -38.81 33.19 36.82
CA PRO A 10 -37.47 33.27 36.18
C PRO A 10 -37.45 32.70 34.74
N LEU A 11 -36.31 32.74 34.03
CA LEU A 11 -35.62 31.50 33.60
C LEU A 11 -34.33 31.78 32.78
N PHE A 12 -33.36 30.92 33.04
CA PHE A 12 -32.15 30.56 32.29
C PHE A 12 -30.97 31.57 32.31
N VAL A 13 -29.76 31.33 32.85
CA VAL A 13 -28.94 30.18 33.32
C VAL A 13 -27.58 30.28 32.59
N ILE A 14 -26.50 30.04 33.35
CA ILE A 14 -25.10 29.73 32.96
C ILE A 14 -24.25 30.95 32.53
N ALA A 15 -23.29 31.47 33.33
CA ALA A 15 -22.04 30.87 33.87
C ALA A 15 -21.06 30.45 32.76
N CYS A 16 -19.74 30.47 32.85
CA CYS A 16 -18.75 31.05 33.73
C CYS A 16 -17.41 30.85 32.99
N LEU A 17 -16.49 31.82 33.17
CA LEU A 17 -15.05 31.61 33.31
C LEU A 17 -14.26 31.05 32.11
N MET A 18 -13.52 31.98 31.47
CA MET A 18 -12.25 31.67 30.82
C MET A 18 -11.21 31.28 31.87
N ALA A 19 -10.76 30.02 31.83
CA ALA A 19 -9.55 29.57 32.51
C ALA A 19 -8.65 28.90 31.46
N GLY A 20 -7.55 29.60 31.11
CA GLY A 20 -6.51 29.07 30.24
C GLY A 20 -5.65 28.08 31.01
N CYS A 21 -5.68 26.81 30.61
CA CYS A 21 -4.69 25.82 31.01
C CYS A 21 -3.51 25.86 30.04
N LYS A 22 -2.33 26.01 30.64
CA LYS A 22 -1.01 26.06 30.01
C LYS A 22 -0.35 24.73 30.34
N ASP A 23 -0.39 23.76 29.42
CA ASP A 23 0.28 22.48 29.61
C ASP A 23 1.45 22.29 28.65
N LYS A 24 2.61 22.12 29.29
CA LYS A 24 3.93 21.83 28.77
C LYS A 24 3.91 20.40 28.20
N ALA A 25 4.10 20.24 26.89
CA ALA A 25 4.35 18.91 26.32
C ALA A 25 5.75 18.43 26.76
N ARG A 26 5.71 17.42 27.62
CA ARG A 26 6.85 16.69 28.18
C ARG A 26 7.35 15.72 27.13
N GLY A 27 8.64 15.80 26.80
CA GLY A 27 9.30 14.83 25.92
C GLY A 27 9.15 13.42 26.48
N VAL A 28 8.59 12.53 25.67
CA VAL A 28 8.61 11.08 25.88
C VAL A 28 9.50 10.52 24.77
N ALA A 29 10.67 10.06 25.18
CA ALA A 29 11.46 9.12 24.40
C ALA A 29 10.68 7.80 24.33
N GLY A 30 10.21 7.45 23.15
CA GLY A 30 9.55 6.19 22.84
C GLY A 30 10.07 5.70 21.49
N ASN A 31 10.45 4.42 21.45
CA ASN A 31 11.03 3.68 20.34
C ASN A 31 10.51 4.10 18.95
N GLY A 32 11.44 4.07 17.98
CA GLY A 32 11.25 4.44 16.58
C GLY A 32 9.90 4.00 16.02
N ILE A 33 8.96 4.94 16.01
CA ILE A 33 7.84 4.89 15.09
C ILE A 33 8.48 5.20 13.75
N ASP A 34 8.69 4.16 12.94
CA ASP A 34 9.01 4.32 11.54
C ASP A 34 7.76 4.83 10.81
N SER A 35 7.39 6.07 11.15
CA SER A 35 6.43 6.85 10.40
C SER A 35 7.04 7.03 9.03
N ILE A 36 6.27 6.71 7.99
CA ILE A 36 6.56 7.02 6.59
C ILE A 36 7.02 8.48 6.57
N ALA A 37 8.33 8.69 6.52
CA ALA A 37 8.89 10.03 6.48
C ALA A 37 8.36 10.64 5.19
N ALA A 38 7.75 11.83 5.31
CA ALA A 38 7.27 12.63 4.20
C ALA A 38 8.45 13.11 3.34
N GLY A 39 9.13 12.18 2.67
CA GLY A 39 9.88 12.46 1.46
C GLY A 39 8.90 12.78 0.35
N SER A 40 9.30 13.69 -0.55
CA SER A 40 8.60 14.12 -1.77
C SER A 40 7.44 13.20 -2.11
N GLN A 41 6.19 13.68 -1.98
CA GLN A 41 4.99 12.91 -2.29
C GLN A 41 5.05 12.55 -3.79
N VAL A 42 5.70 11.43 -4.10
CA VAL A 42 5.66 10.85 -5.43
C VAL A 42 4.21 10.52 -5.65
N THR A 43 3.57 11.20 -6.60
CA THR A 43 2.20 10.87 -7.00
C THR A 43 2.23 9.44 -7.52
N ASP A 44 1.54 8.56 -6.81
CA ASP A 44 1.38 7.17 -7.20
C ASP A 44 0.31 7.11 -8.30
N SER A 45 0.68 6.60 -9.48
CA SER A 45 -0.21 6.41 -10.62
C SER A 45 -0.64 4.95 -10.77
N THR A 46 -0.36 4.10 -9.78
CA THR A 46 -0.73 2.68 -9.81
C THR A 46 -2.25 2.52 -9.74
N LEU A 47 -2.80 1.75 -10.68
CA LEU A 47 -4.20 1.36 -10.73
C LEU A 47 -4.38 0.00 -10.06
N TYR A 48 -5.42 -0.13 -9.24
CA TYR A 48 -5.73 -1.35 -8.52
C TYR A 48 -7.07 -1.92 -8.96
N GLY A 49 -7.16 -3.24 -9.01
CA GLY A 49 -8.37 -3.94 -9.40
C GLY A 49 -8.21 -5.45 -9.44
N VAL A 50 -9.20 -6.11 -10.03
CA VAL A 50 -9.28 -7.56 -10.19
C VAL A 50 -9.06 -7.92 -11.66
N CYS A 51 -8.28 -8.96 -11.91
CA CYS A 51 -8.09 -9.55 -13.24
C CYS A 51 -9.42 -10.09 -13.78
N GLY A 52 -9.89 -9.54 -14.90
CA GLY A 52 -11.14 -9.92 -15.55
C GLY A 52 -11.03 -11.21 -16.37
N GLU A 53 -12.17 -11.83 -16.65
CA GLU A 53 -12.25 -13.06 -17.43
C GLU A 53 -11.90 -12.87 -18.92
N SER A 54 -11.98 -11.64 -19.43
CA SER A 54 -11.62 -11.32 -20.82
C SER A 54 -10.10 -11.15 -21.02
N THR A 55 -9.29 -11.48 -20.01
CA THR A 55 -7.82 -11.47 -20.10
C THR A 55 -7.33 -12.56 -21.05
N GLY A 56 -6.43 -12.19 -21.94
CA GLY A 56 -5.85 -13.05 -22.98
C GLY A 56 -4.32 -13.02 -22.97
N MET A 57 -3.70 -13.52 -24.04
CA MET A 57 -2.23 -13.66 -24.11
C MET A 57 -1.50 -12.30 -24.11
N HIS A 58 -2.03 -11.30 -24.81
CA HIS A 58 -1.43 -9.95 -24.93
C HIS A 58 -2.38 -8.83 -24.47
N THR A 59 -3.46 -9.19 -23.77
CA THR A 59 -4.48 -8.24 -23.34
C THR A 59 -4.89 -8.53 -21.91
N LEU A 60 -4.94 -7.50 -21.07
CA LEU A 60 -5.42 -7.56 -19.70
C LEU A 60 -6.75 -6.83 -19.59
N GLU A 61 -7.77 -7.50 -19.04
CA GLU A 61 -8.95 -6.81 -18.51
C GLU A 61 -8.73 -6.58 -17.01
N LEU A 62 -8.82 -5.31 -16.58
CA LEU A 62 -8.77 -4.92 -15.19
C LEU A 62 -10.12 -4.34 -14.79
N ILE A 63 -10.79 -5.00 -13.85
CA ILE A 63 -11.98 -4.46 -13.18
C ILE A 63 -11.46 -3.66 -11.99
N THR A 64 -11.45 -2.33 -12.09
CA THR A 64 -10.92 -1.45 -11.05
C THR A 64 -11.66 -1.59 -9.73
N ASP A 65 -11.05 -1.16 -8.63
CA ASP A 65 -11.71 -1.09 -7.32
C ASP A 65 -12.97 -0.19 -7.34
N ALA A 66 -13.11 0.73 -8.31
CA ALA A 66 -14.30 1.55 -8.54
C ALA A 66 -15.41 0.82 -9.31
N GLY A 67 -15.12 -0.34 -9.91
CA GLY A 67 -16.04 -1.15 -10.71
C GLY A 67 -15.96 -0.92 -12.22
N ASP A 68 -15.12 0.00 -12.69
CA ASP A 68 -14.92 0.23 -14.12
C ASP A 68 -14.09 -0.91 -14.73
N SER A 69 -14.49 -1.40 -15.91
CA SER A 69 -13.67 -2.32 -16.71
C SER A 69 -12.74 -1.54 -17.64
N MET A 70 -11.45 -1.88 -17.60
CA MET A 70 -10.41 -1.25 -18.39
C MET A 70 -9.60 -2.31 -19.12
N GLN A 71 -9.30 -2.07 -20.39
CA GLN A 71 -8.47 -2.97 -21.20
C GLN A 71 -7.08 -2.39 -21.39
N PHE A 72 -6.07 -3.23 -21.20
CA PHE A 72 -4.66 -2.91 -21.42
C PHE A 72 -4.04 -3.87 -22.42
N VAL A 73 -3.15 -3.35 -23.25
CA VAL A 73 -2.23 -4.13 -24.07
C VAL A 73 -1.00 -4.48 -23.23
N LEU A 74 -0.60 -5.74 -23.31
CA LEU A 74 0.61 -6.26 -22.69
C LEU A 74 1.69 -6.37 -23.75
N ASN A 75 2.69 -5.51 -23.67
CA ASN A 75 3.82 -5.54 -24.58
C ASN A 75 4.87 -6.54 -24.12
N GLU A 76 5.48 -7.19 -25.10
CA GLU A 76 6.69 -7.99 -24.94
C GLU A 76 7.91 -7.09 -25.14
N ASP A 77 8.96 -7.34 -24.37
CA ASP A 77 10.26 -6.73 -24.58
C ASP A 77 11.03 -7.41 -25.75
N GLU A 78 12.27 -6.98 -25.98
CA GLU A 78 13.11 -7.55 -27.06
C GLU A 78 13.41 -9.05 -26.89
N ASN A 79 13.26 -9.59 -25.67
CA ASN A 79 13.47 -11.00 -25.35
C ASN A 79 12.17 -11.83 -25.41
N GLY A 80 11.03 -11.19 -25.66
CA GLY A 80 9.71 -11.82 -25.62
C GLY A 80 9.11 -11.91 -24.22
N ASP A 81 9.71 -11.24 -23.23
CA ASP A 81 9.20 -11.22 -21.87
C ASP A 81 8.11 -10.16 -21.72
N VAL A 82 6.99 -10.55 -21.11
CA VAL A 82 5.88 -9.64 -20.81
C VAL A 82 6.13 -9.00 -19.44
N ASN A 83 5.81 -7.72 -19.29
CA ASN A 83 5.97 -6.96 -18.03
C ASN A 83 4.94 -7.32 -16.94
N VAL A 84 4.76 -8.62 -16.69
CA VAL A 84 3.84 -9.19 -15.70
C VAL A 84 4.65 -10.03 -14.71
N VAL A 85 4.48 -9.75 -13.42
CA VAL A 85 5.06 -10.57 -12.34
C VAL A 85 3.95 -11.19 -11.48
N GLY A 86 4.10 -12.47 -11.15
CA GLY A 86 3.12 -13.23 -10.37
C GLY A 86 1.94 -13.81 -11.16
N GLY A 87 1.95 -13.68 -12.49
CA GLY A 87 0.98 -14.27 -13.42
C GLY A 87 -0.37 -13.54 -13.50
N LEU A 88 -1.21 -13.95 -14.46
CA LEU A 88 -2.55 -13.40 -14.68
C LEU A 88 -3.57 -14.53 -14.59
N LEU A 89 -4.26 -14.63 -13.46
CA LEU A 89 -5.40 -15.52 -13.31
C LEU A 89 -6.64 -14.67 -13.04
N ALA A 90 -7.74 -14.98 -13.72
CA ALA A 90 -9.00 -14.28 -13.50
C ALA A 90 -9.42 -14.40 -12.02
N GLY A 91 -9.85 -13.27 -11.44
CA GLY A 91 -10.17 -13.16 -10.02
C GLY A 91 -9.00 -12.72 -9.13
N ASP A 92 -7.75 -12.71 -9.62
CA ASP A 92 -6.62 -12.22 -8.83
C ASP A 92 -6.61 -10.70 -8.71
N ARG A 93 -6.10 -10.20 -7.58
CA ARG A 93 -5.92 -8.77 -7.36
C ARG A 93 -4.61 -8.30 -7.96
N LEU A 94 -4.68 -7.22 -8.74
CA LEU A 94 -3.55 -6.69 -9.51
C LEU A 94 -3.26 -5.23 -9.14
N ALA A 95 -1.99 -4.86 -9.29
CA ALA A 95 -1.51 -3.50 -9.37
C ALA A 95 -0.95 -3.26 -10.78
N VAL A 96 -1.47 -2.26 -11.49
CA VAL A 96 -1.12 -1.96 -12.89
C VAL A 96 -0.58 -0.54 -12.98
N VAL A 97 0.61 -0.41 -13.56
CA VAL A 97 1.17 0.89 -13.98
C VAL A 97 0.90 1.06 -15.46
N GLU A 98 0.20 2.13 -15.80
CA GLU A 98 -0.04 2.51 -17.19
C GLU A 98 1.22 3.19 -17.76
N GLY A 99 1.67 2.70 -18.91
CA GLY A 99 2.77 3.26 -19.67
C GLY A 99 2.34 4.35 -20.64
N PRO A 100 3.25 4.85 -21.48
CA PRO A 100 2.89 5.77 -22.55
C PRO A 100 1.93 5.06 -23.53
N GLY A 101 0.67 5.52 -23.54
CA GLY A 101 -0.32 5.02 -24.49
C GLY A 101 0.17 5.17 -25.94
N THR A 102 -0.11 4.17 -26.76
CA THR A 102 0.24 4.16 -28.18
C THR A 102 -1.05 3.99 -28.97
N ASP A 103 -1.26 4.81 -29.99
CA ASP A 103 -2.40 4.71 -30.92
C ASP A 103 -3.80 4.66 -30.27
N GLY A 104 -3.96 5.29 -29.10
CA GLY A 104 -5.22 5.33 -28.36
C GLY A 104 -5.51 4.09 -27.51
N GLU A 105 -4.61 3.11 -27.50
CA GLU A 105 -4.65 1.95 -26.62
C GLU A 105 -3.89 2.23 -25.33
N ARG A 106 -4.36 1.64 -24.24
CA ARG A 106 -3.71 1.71 -22.94
C ARG A 106 -2.69 0.59 -22.86
N VAL A 107 -1.45 0.94 -22.59
CA VAL A 107 -0.36 -0.04 -22.47
C VAL A 107 -0.05 -0.23 -21.00
N ALA A 108 0.04 -1.48 -20.53
CA ALA A 108 0.56 -1.74 -19.21
C ALA A 108 2.10 -1.72 -19.24
N GLU A 109 2.70 -0.80 -18.50
CA GLU A 109 4.15 -0.75 -18.30
C GLU A 109 4.59 -1.82 -17.30
N LYS A 110 3.78 -2.06 -16.26
CA LYS A 110 4.05 -3.11 -15.27
C LYS A 110 2.76 -3.63 -14.66
N VAL A 111 2.63 -4.94 -14.54
CA VAL A 111 1.54 -5.62 -13.85
C VAL A 111 2.10 -6.49 -12.74
N ILE A 112 1.61 -6.28 -11.52
CA ILE A 112 2.02 -7.06 -10.34
C ILE A 112 0.80 -7.78 -9.81
N ASN A 113 0.86 -9.11 -9.75
CA ASN A 113 -0.17 -9.91 -9.11
C ASN A 113 -0.01 -9.86 -7.58
N LEU A 114 -0.89 -9.11 -6.93
CA LEU A 114 -0.89 -8.93 -5.49
C LEU A 114 -1.32 -10.22 -4.79
N THR A 115 -2.27 -10.99 -5.33
CA THR A 115 -2.65 -12.30 -4.77
C THR A 115 -1.45 -13.21 -4.64
N THR A 116 -0.61 -13.28 -5.67
CA THR A 116 0.64 -14.05 -5.64
C THR A 116 1.65 -13.41 -4.69
N LEU A 117 1.76 -12.09 -4.59
CA LEU A 117 2.71 -11.43 -3.69
C LEU A 117 2.42 -11.72 -2.20
N LEU A 118 1.14 -11.85 -1.83
CA LEU A 118 0.72 -12.15 -0.46
C LEU A 118 1.27 -13.50 0.03
N GLY A 119 1.51 -13.58 1.33
CA GLY A 119 1.95 -14.80 2.00
C GLY A 119 3.34 -14.70 2.63
N LYS A 120 3.89 -15.86 2.99
CA LYS A 120 5.11 -15.99 3.76
C LYS A 120 6.33 -16.21 2.87
N TRP A 121 7.35 -15.41 3.07
CA TRP A 121 8.60 -15.40 2.33
C TRP A 121 9.77 -15.62 3.28
N THR A 122 10.70 -16.48 2.89
CA THR A 122 11.84 -16.89 3.70
C THR A 122 13.14 -16.81 2.91
N SER A 123 14.21 -16.40 3.57
CA SER A 123 15.57 -16.35 3.02
C SER A 123 16.57 -16.79 4.09
N LEU A 124 17.87 -16.61 3.83
CA LEU A 124 18.91 -16.97 4.80
C LEU A 124 18.91 -16.06 6.04
N ASP A 125 18.55 -14.79 5.86
CA ASP A 125 18.70 -13.73 6.88
C ASP A 125 17.39 -13.03 7.24
N LYS A 126 16.34 -13.14 6.42
CA LYS A 126 15.07 -12.46 6.66
C LYS A 126 13.85 -13.29 6.25
N ASN A 127 12.88 -13.37 7.17
CA ASN A 127 11.61 -14.07 6.94
C ASN A 127 10.43 -13.19 7.34
N PHE A 128 9.46 -13.03 6.47
CA PHE A 128 8.32 -12.13 6.68
C PHE A 128 7.05 -12.64 6.00
N GLU A 129 5.91 -12.12 6.41
CA GLU A 129 4.61 -12.36 5.80
C GLU A 129 4.03 -11.03 5.29
N ILE A 130 3.70 -10.97 3.99
CA ILE A 130 2.96 -9.86 3.39
C ILE A 130 1.47 -10.17 3.51
N GLN A 131 0.72 -9.27 4.16
CA GLN A 131 -0.71 -9.44 4.41
C GLN A 131 -1.54 -8.46 3.59
N GLU A 132 -2.78 -8.84 3.27
CA GLU A 132 -3.67 -8.07 2.39
C GLU A 132 -3.97 -6.65 2.90
N ASP A 133 -3.96 -6.45 4.23
CA ASP A 133 -4.26 -5.19 4.90
C ASP A 133 -3.10 -4.16 4.85
N GLY A 134 -2.03 -4.46 4.12
CA GLY A 134 -0.84 -3.62 4.05
C GLY A 134 0.17 -3.89 5.17
N THR A 135 -0.09 -4.84 6.06
CA THR A 135 0.84 -5.21 7.14
C THR A 135 1.93 -6.15 6.65
N VAL A 136 3.13 -6.00 7.21
CA VAL A 136 4.22 -6.98 7.10
C VAL A 136 4.52 -7.52 8.48
N LYS A 137 4.52 -8.85 8.64
CA LYS A 137 4.90 -9.50 9.90
C LYS A 137 6.24 -10.18 9.76
N SER A 138 7.23 -9.74 10.53
CA SER A 138 8.45 -10.52 10.69
C SER A 138 8.15 -11.82 11.44
N THR A 139 8.74 -12.91 10.98
CA THR A 139 8.66 -14.22 11.63
C THR A 139 9.92 -14.57 12.41
N VAL A 140 10.89 -13.63 12.50
CA VAL A 140 12.14 -13.78 13.22
C VAL A 140 12.12 -12.93 14.49
N GLN A 141 12.05 -13.57 15.66
CA GLN A 141 11.90 -12.86 16.96
C GLN A 141 13.05 -11.90 17.30
N ALA A 142 14.24 -12.09 16.73
CA ALA A 142 15.44 -11.32 17.05
C ALA A 142 15.83 -10.28 15.96
N GLU A 143 14.94 -10.01 15.01
CA GLU A 143 15.23 -9.03 13.96
C GLU A 143 15.26 -7.60 14.52
N GLN A 144 16.36 -6.87 14.29
CA GLN A 144 16.54 -5.53 14.84
C GLN A 144 15.73 -4.45 14.12
N ASN A 145 15.37 -4.67 12.84
CA ASN A 145 14.63 -3.72 12.01
C ASN A 145 13.63 -4.46 11.11
N PRO A 146 12.54 -5.02 11.67
CA PRO A 146 11.53 -5.69 10.87
C PRO A 146 10.77 -4.69 10.01
N TRP A 147 10.43 -5.08 8.79
CA TRP A 147 9.42 -4.37 8.02
C TRP A 147 8.05 -4.59 8.67
N THR A 148 7.23 -3.54 8.65
CA THR A 148 5.93 -3.51 9.33
C THR A 148 4.78 -3.22 8.39
N ASN A 149 5.06 -2.58 7.25
CA ASN A 149 4.05 -2.20 6.28
C ASN A 149 4.58 -2.30 4.86
N TRP A 150 3.68 -2.57 3.93
CA TRP A 150 3.98 -2.60 2.51
C TRP A 150 2.95 -1.83 1.68
N ARG A 151 3.36 -1.42 0.49
CA ARG A 151 2.49 -0.91 -0.58
C ARG A 151 3.21 -1.00 -1.92
N ILE A 152 2.45 -0.92 -3.01
CA ILE A 152 3.03 -0.63 -4.33
C ILE A 152 3.04 0.89 -4.53
N VAL A 153 4.12 1.42 -5.10
CA VAL A 153 4.20 2.82 -5.55
C VAL A 153 4.90 2.84 -6.89
N ASN A 154 4.18 3.23 -7.95
CA ASN A 154 4.68 3.25 -9.33
C ASN A 154 5.41 1.96 -9.72
N GLY A 155 4.78 0.80 -9.48
CA GLY A 155 5.32 -0.50 -9.89
C GLY A 155 6.47 -1.05 -9.02
N ARG A 156 6.78 -0.39 -7.91
CA ARG A 156 7.79 -0.83 -6.94
C ARG A 156 7.18 -1.25 -5.62
N LEU A 157 7.75 -2.28 -5.00
CA LEU A 157 7.38 -2.72 -3.66
C LEU A 157 8.08 -1.83 -2.63
N VAL A 158 7.29 -1.11 -1.83
CA VAL A 158 7.82 -0.31 -0.72
C VAL A 158 7.57 -1.06 0.58
N LEU A 159 8.64 -1.39 1.31
CA LEU A 159 8.62 -2.01 2.63
C LEU A 159 9.18 -1.00 3.64
N ASN A 160 8.32 -0.37 4.43
CA ASN A 160 8.65 0.80 5.25
C ASN A 160 9.34 1.92 4.43
N ARG A 161 10.66 2.07 4.60
CA ARG A 161 11.51 3.05 3.89
C ARG A 161 12.26 2.45 2.72
N ASP A 162 12.34 1.12 2.65
CA ASP A 162 13.03 0.43 1.57
C ASP A 162 12.10 0.34 0.37
N THR A 163 12.64 0.58 -0.82
CA THR A 163 11.92 0.48 -2.08
C THR A 163 12.66 -0.50 -2.95
N PHE A 164 11.91 -1.44 -3.52
CA PHE A 164 12.42 -2.54 -4.32
C PHE A 164 11.76 -2.57 -5.68
N ASP A 165 12.56 -2.82 -6.70
CA ASP A 165 12.08 -3.38 -7.94
C ASP A 165 11.75 -4.87 -7.70
N ILE A 166 10.64 -5.31 -8.28
CA ILE A 166 10.26 -6.72 -8.29
C ILE A 166 10.75 -7.29 -9.63
N ASP A 167 11.84 -8.04 -9.59
CA ASP A 167 12.45 -8.66 -10.77
C ASP A 167 11.76 -9.97 -11.11
N ASN A 168 11.33 -10.71 -10.08
CA ASN A 168 10.59 -11.94 -10.25
C ASN A 168 9.58 -12.13 -9.12
N LEU A 169 8.39 -12.59 -9.48
CA LEU A 169 7.39 -13.09 -8.56
C LEU A 169 6.78 -14.35 -9.17
N GLY A 170 7.07 -15.48 -8.54
CA GLY A 170 6.54 -16.79 -8.88
C GLY A 170 5.68 -17.39 -7.76
N SER A 171 5.19 -18.59 -8.00
CA SER A 171 4.43 -19.34 -6.99
C SER A 171 5.29 -19.74 -5.79
N ASP A 172 6.61 -19.84 -5.93
CA ASP A 172 7.53 -20.27 -4.87
C ASP A 172 8.76 -19.38 -4.68
N SER A 173 8.89 -18.32 -5.47
CA SER A 173 10.09 -17.46 -5.57
C SER A 173 9.71 -15.98 -5.65
N LEU A 174 10.49 -15.14 -4.99
CA LEU A 174 10.36 -13.69 -5.02
C LEU A 174 11.75 -13.07 -5.04
N TYR A 175 12.08 -12.33 -6.10
CA TYR A 175 13.35 -11.63 -6.25
C TYR A 175 13.10 -10.13 -6.20
N LEU A 176 13.77 -9.47 -5.26
CA LEU A 176 13.66 -8.04 -5.03
C LEU A 176 15.03 -7.40 -5.23
N GLU A 177 15.11 -6.33 -6.00
CA GLU A 177 16.35 -5.58 -6.19
C GLU A 177 16.22 -4.16 -5.62
N ASN A 178 17.29 -3.69 -5.00
CA ASN A 178 17.47 -2.27 -4.73
C ASN A 178 18.96 -1.90 -4.84
N LYS A 179 19.31 -0.66 -4.50
CA LYS A 179 20.70 -0.15 -4.52
C LYS A 179 21.73 -0.99 -3.74
N ASN A 180 21.29 -1.85 -2.80
CA ASN A 180 22.16 -2.70 -2.00
C ASN A 180 22.38 -4.09 -2.62
N GLY A 181 21.61 -4.45 -3.66
CA GLY A 181 21.72 -5.72 -4.37
C GLY A 181 20.38 -6.44 -4.56
N ILE A 182 20.47 -7.71 -4.96
CA ILE A 182 19.33 -8.60 -5.21
C ILE A 182 19.11 -9.51 -3.99
N PHE A 183 17.86 -9.56 -3.54
CA PHE A 183 17.39 -10.36 -2.43
C PHE A 183 16.48 -11.46 -2.94
N VAL A 184 16.78 -12.70 -2.55
CA VAL A 184 16.08 -13.89 -3.04
C VAL A 184 15.32 -14.55 -1.91
N TYR A 185 14.01 -14.68 -2.08
CA TYR A 185 13.12 -15.32 -1.14
C TYR A 185 12.45 -16.55 -1.75
N LYS A 186 12.21 -17.54 -0.91
CA LYS A 186 11.36 -18.69 -1.22
C LYS A 186 10.05 -18.58 -0.48
N ARG A 187 8.97 -19.11 -1.05
CA ARG A 187 7.69 -19.20 -0.34
C ARG A 187 7.81 -20.21 0.79
N ALA A 188 7.42 -19.83 1.99
CA ALA A 188 7.32 -20.75 3.11
C ALA A 188 6.08 -21.64 2.94
N LYS A 189 6.20 -22.90 3.32
CA LYS A 189 5.10 -23.87 3.32
C LYS A 189 4.15 -23.66 4.49
#